data_AF-A0A2N2CK55-F1
#
_entry.id   AF-A0A2N2CK55-F1
#
_cell.length_a   1.000
_cell.length_b   1.000
_cell.length_c   1.000
_cell.angle_alpha   90.00
_cell.angle_beta   90.00
_cell.angle_gamma   90.00
#
_symmetry.space_group_name_H-M   'P 1'
#
loop_
_entity.id
_entity.type
_entity.pdbx_description
1 polymer ?
#
loop_
_entity_poly.entity_id
_entity_poly.type
_entity_poly.pdbx_seq_one_letter_code
_entity_poly.pdbx_strand_id
1 'polypeptide(L)' 'MKIVVCIKQVPDTNEVRLDPITGTLIRDGVPSIINPDDKSGL' A
#
# COMPACT_ATOMS: atom_id res chain seq x y z
N MET A 1 -6.01 27.10 -13.94
CA MET A 1 -4.77 26.50 -13.38
C MET A 1 -4.80 25.01 -13.66
N LYS A 2 -3.67 24.41 -14.07
CA LYS A 2 -3.56 22.96 -14.29
C LYS A 2 -2.57 22.42 -13.27
N ILE A 3 -2.99 21.42 -12.50
CA ILE A 3 -2.16 20.75 -11.48
C ILE A 3 -2.20 19.26 -11.81
N VAL A 4 -1.02 18.63 -11.74
CA VAL A 4 -0.86 17.18 -11.92
C VAL A 4 -0.35 16.63 -10.60
N VAL A 5 -1.01 15.59 -10.11
CA VAL A 5 -0.61 14.86 -8.89
C VAL A 5 -0.21 13.46 -9.31
N CYS A 6 1.01 13.08 -8.96
CA CYS A 6 1.47 11.71 -9.14
C CYS A 6 0.88 10.86 -8.02
N ILE A 7 0.26 9.74 -8.38
CA ILE A 7 -0.28 8.78 -7.43
C ILE A 7 0.39 7.42 -7.63
N LYS A 8 0.55 6.69 -6.55
CA LYS A 8 1.10 5.34 -6.54
C LYS A 8 0.13 4.39 -5.86
N GLN A 9 -0.23 3.33 -6.57
CA GLN A 9 -0.89 2.18 -5.98
C GLN A 9 0.13 1.37 -5.18
N VAL A 10 -0.23 1.02 -3.93
CA VAL A 10 0.59 0.23 -3.01
C VAL A 10 -0.28 -0.84 -2.32
N PRO A 11 0.28 -1.98 -1.90
CA PRO A 11 -0.45 -2.89 -1.00
C PRO A 11 -0.69 -2.22 0.36
N ASP A 12 -1.81 -2.52 1.02
CA ASP A 12 -2.05 -2.06 2.39
C ASP A 12 -1.13 -2.80 3.37
N THR A 13 -0.06 -2.12 3.78
CA THR A 13 0.94 -2.70 4.67
C THR A 13 0.43 -2.96 6.08
N ASN A 14 -0.71 -2.39 6.48
CA ASN A 14 -1.31 -2.69 7.79
C ASN A 14 -1.91 -4.10 7.86
N GLU A 15 -2.24 -4.68 6.70
CA GLU A 15 -2.80 -6.03 6.60
C GLU A 15 -1.73 -7.11 6.35
N VAL A 16 -0.50 -6.72 6.02
CA VAL A 16 0.64 -7.64 5.82
C VAL A 16 1.06 -8.25 7.16
N ARG A 17 1.33 -9.56 7.16
CA ARG A 17 1.76 -10.30 8.36
C ARG A 17 3.06 -11.04 8.12
N LEU A 18 3.77 -11.39 9.20
CA LEU A 18 4.92 -12.30 9.15
C LEU A 18 4.43 -13.73 9.40
N ASP A 19 4.84 -14.68 8.56
CA ASP A 19 4.74 -16.10 8.87
C ASP A 19 5.79 -16.45 9.94
N PRO A 20 5.39 -16.85 11.16
CA PRO A 20 6.34 -17.12 12.25
C PRO A 20 7.16 -18.40 12.05
N ILE A 21 6.77 -19.28 11.12
CA ILE A 21 7.46 -20.54 10.84
C ILE A 21 8.54 -20.32 9.78
N THR A 22 8.18 -19.66 8.67
CA THR A 22 9.09 -19.45 7.53
C THR A 22 9.87 -18.14 7.60
N GLY A 23 9.42 -17.19 8.42
CA GLY A 23 9.97 -15.82 8.47
C GLY A 23 9.67 -15.00 7.22
N THR A 24 8.77 -15.45 6.35
CA THR A 24 8.38 -14.73 5.13
C THR A 24 7.17 -13.83 5.39
N LEU A 25 6.94 -12.85 4.51
CA LEU A 25 5.76 -11.99 4.60
C LEU A 25 4.57 -12.66 3.89
N ILE A 26 3.46 -12.77 4.60
CA ILE A 26 2.16 -13.17 4.06
C ILE A 26 1.51 -11.92 3.45
N ARG A 27 1.28 -11.95 2.13
CA ARG A 27 0.75 -10.81 1.36
C ARG A 27 -0.48 -11.17 0.51
N ASP A 28 -0.92 -12.42 0.58
CA ASP A 28 -2.09 -12.87 -0.17
C ASP A 28 -3.36 -12.23 0.38
N GLY A 29 -4.22 -11.74 -0.51
CA GLY A 29 -5.48 -11.08 -0.16
C GLY A 29 -5.34 -9.64 0.34
N VAL A 30 -4.12 -9.10 0.46
CA VAL A 30 -3.91 -7.71 0.85
C VAL A 30 -4.42 -6.77 -0.24
N PRO A 31 -5.31 -5.82 0.07
CA PRO A 31 -5.87 -4.91 -0.91
C PRO A 31 -4.80 -3.96 -1.45
N SER A 32 -4.96 -3.57 -2.71
CA SER A 32 -4.18 -2.49 -3.31
C SER A 32 -4.89 -1.16 -3.09
N ILE A 33 -4.22 -0.22 -2.43
CA ILE A 33 -4.74 1.11 -2.05
C ILE A 33 -3.92 2.23 -2.71
N ILE A 34 -4.45 3.45 -2.74
CA ILE A 34 -3.65 4.65 -3.05
C ILE A 34 -2.72 4.88 -1.86
N ASN A 35 -1.45 5.17 -2.10
CA ASN A 35 -0.52 5.55 -1.04
C ASN A 35 -1.11 6.70 -0.19
N PRO A 36 -1.08 6.60 1.16
CA PRO A 36 -1.71 7.58 2.03
C PRO A 36 -1.20 9.03 1.84
N ASP A 37 0.09 9.20 1.53
CA ASP A 37 0.68 10.52 1.31
C ASP A 37 0.19 11.10 -0.02
N ASP A 38 0.13 10.29 -1.07
CA ASP A 38 -0.42 10.69 -2.37
C ASP A 38 -1.90 11.06 -2.27
N LYS A 39 -2.67 10.34 -1.44
CA LYS A 39 -4.09 10.65 -1.18
C LYS A 39 -4.24 11.99 -0.45
N SER A 40 -3.29 12.36 0.40
CA SER A 40 -3.30 13.64 1.12
C SER A 40 -2.96 14.82 0.20
N GLY A 41 -2.25 14.56 -0.90
CA GLY A 41 -1.90 15.55 -1.92
C GLY A 41 -2.93 15.70 -3.06
N LEU A 42 -4.01 14.92 -3.04
CA LEU A 42 -5.13 14.99 -3.98
C LEU A 42 -6.20 15.97 -3.49
#